data_AF-A0A971I4P0-F1
#
_entry.id   AF-A0A971I4P0-F1
#
_cell.length_a   1.000
_cell.length_b   1.000
_cell.length_c   1.000
_cell.angle_alpha   90.00
_cell.angle_beta   90.00
_cell.angle_gamma   90.00
#
_symmetry.space_group_name_H-M   'P 1'
#
loop_
_entity.id
_entity.type
_entity.pdbx_description
1 polymer ?
#
loop_
_entity_poly.entity_id
_entity_poly.type
_entity_poly.pdbx_seq_one_letter_code
_entity_poly.pdbx_strand_id
1 'polypeptide(L)'
;DVAVLKLDRDLGLPSVTLGDSDKLVEGQKLVAIASPAGVQNTIDECIYSGSAYTSSGMLMAVTENNLIGGSSGGAIFNLNGELAAMNIRGNDGGNFAIPINQIKPILEKLK
;
A
#
# COMPACT_ATOMS: atom_id res chain seq x y z
N ASP A 1 10.03 2.62 -4.73
CA ASP A 1 9.93 2.46 -6.18
C ASP A 1 8.46 2.30 -6.55
N VAL A 2 7.98 3.00 -7.57
CA VAL A 2 6.56 3.02 -7.98
C VAL A 2 6.51 2.96 -9.50
N ALA A 3 5.77 1.99 -10.03
CA ALA A 3 5.48 1.87 -11.46
C ALA A 3 4.02 2.22 -11.73
N VAL A 4 3.75 2.94 -12.82
CA VAL A 4 2.40 3.20 -13.32
C VAL A 4 2.25 2.51 -14.65
N LEU A 5 1.23 1.66 -14.75
CA LEU A 5 0.93 0.88 -15.94
C LEU A 5 -0.41 1.35 -16.49
N LYS A 6 -0.50 1.48 -17.81
CA LYS A 6 -1.73 1.78 -18.52
C LYS A 6 -2.18 0.54 -19.29
N LEU A 7 -3.45 0.18 -19.16
CA LEU A 7 -4.04 -0.86 -19.99
C LEU A 7 -4.20 -0.34 -21.42
N ASP A 8 -3.90 -1.18 -22.41
CA ASP A 8 -4.03 -0.82 -23.84
C ASP A 8 -5.48 -0.61 -24.29
N ARG A 9 -6.45 -1.03 -23.46
CA ARG A 9 -7.88 -0.88 -23.70
C ARG A 9 -8.59 -0.42 -22.45
N ASP A 10 -9.61 0.41 -22.63
CA ASP A 10 -10.55 0.75 -21.56
C ASP A 10 -11.46 -0.46 -21.29
N LEU A 11 -11.49 -0.88 -20.04
CA LEU A 11 -12.27 -2.01 -19.56
C LEU A 11 -13.47 -1.57 -18.70
N GLY A 12 -13.67 -0.26 -18.47
CA GLY A 12 -14.73 0.24 -17.59
C GLY A 12 -14.59 -0.24 -16.14
N LEU A 13 -13.35 -0.48 -15.69
CA LEU A 13 -13.09 -0.98 -14.34
C LEU A 13 -13.33 0.12 -13.29
N PRO A 14 -13.87 -0.23 -12.11
CA PRO A 14 -13.95 0.70 -11.00
C PRO A 14 -12.53 1.07 -10.52
N SER A 15 -12.37 2.30 -10.05
CA SER A 15 -11.17 2.77 -9.37
C SER A 15 -11.41 2.89 -7.87
N VAL A 16 -10.33 2.79 -7.09
CA VAL A 16 -10.37 3.03 -5.65
C VAL A 16 -10.26 4.52 -5.34
N THR A 17 -10.90 4.96 -4.26
CA THR A 17 -10.69 6.29 -3.70
C THR A 17 -9.33 6.36 -3.02
N LEU A 18 -8.55 7.39 -3.30
CA LEU A 18 -7.29 7.64 -2.60
C LEU A 18 -7.57 8.32 -1.25
N GLY A 19 -7.21 7.67 -0.16
CA GLY A 19 -7.35 8.21 1.20
C GLY A 19 -6.26 9.23 1.52
N ASP A 20 -6.10 9.56 2.80
CA ASP A 20 -5.11 10.53 3.29
C ASP A 20 -4.22 9.88 4.36
N SER A 21 -3.01 9.46 3.97
CA SER A 21 -2.10 8.74 4.87
C SER A 21 -1.59 9.59 6.03
N ASP A 22 -1.59 10.92 5.91
CA ASP A 22 -1.09 11.82 6.95
C ASP A 22 -2.10 11.97 8.10
N LYS A 23 -3.35 11.51 7.91
CA LYS A 23 -4.38 11.46 8.95
C LYS A 23 -4.43 10.14 9.71
N LEU A 24 -3.60 9.17 9.34
CA LEU A 24 -3.53 7.90 10.04
C LEU A 24 -2.92 8.11 11.43
N VAL A 25 -3.45 7.39 12.41
CA VAL A 25 -2.99 7.43 13.79
C VAL A 25 -2.34 6.09 14.15
N GLU A 26 -1.22 6.10 14.85
CA GLU A 26 -0.58 4.87 15.33
C GLU A 26 -1.59 4.02 16.12
N GLY A 27 -1.60 2.70 15.90
CA GLY A 27 -2.61 1.79 16.43
C GLY A 27 -3.87 1.66 15.57
N GLN A 28 -4.02 2.46 14.51
CA GLN A 28 -5.18 2.37 13.62
C GLN A 28 -5.14 1.07 12.80
N LYS A 29 -6.27 0.34 12.81
CA LYS A 29 -6.47 -0.83 11.95
C LYS A 29 -6.62 -0.45 10.49
N LEU A 30 -6.03 -1.28 9.65
CA LEU A 30 -6.00 -1.20 8.20
C LEU A 30 -6.24 -2.59 7.61
N VAL A 31 -6.59 -2.66 6.33
CA VAL A 31 -6.84 -3.92 5.62
C VAL A 31 -5.94 -4.00 4.39
N ALA A 32 -5.08 -5.01 4.33
CA ALA A 32 -4.26 -5.29 3.16
C ALA A 32 -4.95 -6.27 2.23
N ILE A 33 -4.87 -6.01 0.92
CA ILE A 33 -5.29 -6.92 -0.15
C ILE A 33 -4.09 -7.17 -1.06
N ALA A 34 -3.62 -8.40 -1.10
CA ALA A 34 -2.36 -8.77 -1.76
C ALA A 34 -2.38 -10.21 -2.30
N SER A 35 -1.28 -10.64 -2.94
CA SER A 35 -1.12 -12.01 -3.46
C SER A 35 0.10 -12.74 -2.89
N PRO A 36 0.19 -12.92 -1.56
CA PRO A 36 1.33 -13.55 -0.89
C PRO A 36 1.57 -14.96 -1.43
N ALA A 37 2.82 -15.28 -1.77
CA ALA A 37 3.24 -16.55 -2.37
C ALA A 37 2.38 -17.01 -3.58
N GLY A 38 1.75 -16.07 -4.30
CA GLY A 38 0.87 -16.36 -5.43
C GLY A 38 -0.57 -16.71 -5.06
N VAL A 39 -0.94 -16.69 -3.77
CA VAL A 39 -2.32 -16.87 -3.31
C VAL A 39 -3.10 -15.58 -3.57
N GLN A 40 -3.87 -15.57 -4.65
CA GLN A 40 -4.55 -14.38 -5.16
C GLN A 40 -5.59 -13.82 -4.17
N ASN A 41 -5.68 -12.48 -4.09
CA ASN A 41 -6.70 -11.75 -3.35
C ASN A 41 -6.79 -12.13 -1.86
N THR A 42 -5.64 -12.36 -1.23
CA THR A 42 -5.57 -12.55 0.22
C THR A 42 -5.89 -11.23 0.91
N ILE A 43 -6.77 -11.29 1.91
CA ILE A 43 -7.16 -10.17 2.76
C ILE A 43 -6.53 -10.38 4.14
N ASP A 44 -5.85 -9.35 4.64
CA ASP A 44 -5.15 -9.38 5.94
C ASP A 44 -5.49 -8.12 6.76
N GLU A 45 -5.70 -8.25 8.07
CA GLU A 45 -5.82 -7.09 8.97
C GLU A 45 -4.42 -6.68 9.43
N CYS A 46 -4.06 -5.41 9.30
CA CYS A 46 -2.79 -4.88 9.79
C CYS A 46 -3.01 -3.61 10.62
N ILE A 47 -2.01 -3.22 11.40
CA ILE A 47 -2.09 -2.02 12.25
C ILE A 47 -1.01 -1.04 11.83
N TYR A 48 -1.34 0.24 11.68
CA TYR A 48 -0.34 1.29 11.45
C TYR A 48 0.53 1.49 12.70
N SER A 49 1.84 1.24 12.58
CA SER A 49 2.80 1.30 13.69
C SER A 49 3.63 2.58 13.72
N GLY A 50 3.38 3.52 12.81
CA GLY A 50 4.15 4.76 12.69
C GLY A 50 4.99 4.81 11.42
N SER A 51 5.72 5.91 11.26
CA SER A 51 6.59 6.15 10.10
C SER A 51 8.05 5.86 10.44
N ALA A 52 8.78 5.26 9.51
CA ALA A 52 10.20 4.95 9.66
C ALA A 52 11.01 5.51 8.48
N TYR A 53 12.21 6.00 8.78
CA TYR A 53 13.19 6.35 7.76
C TYR A 53 14.02 5.11 7.42
N THR A 54 13.95 4.69 6.17
CA THR A 54 14.67 3.53 5.63
C THR A 54 15.65 3.98 4.55
N SER A 55 16.42 3.03 4.02
CA SER A 55 17.26 3.24 2.84
C SER A 55 16.45 3.70 1.61
N SER A 56 15.15 3.37 1.59
CA SER A 56 14.21 3.69 0.53
C SER A 56 13.39 4.97 0.78
N GLY A 57 13.73 5.72 1.83
CA GLY A 57 13.02 6.93 2.25
C GLY A 57 12.07 6.70 3.41
N MET A 58 11.13 7.64 3.59
CA MET A 58 10.13 7.56 4.65
C MET A 58 9.04 6.55 4.28
N LEU A 59 8.85 5.52 5.10
CA LEU A 59 7.87 4.47 4.87
C LEU A 59 6.92 4.33 6.06
N MET A 60 5.74 3.80 5.78
CA MET A 60 4.76 3.40 6.78
C MET A 60 5.14 2.03 7.32
N ALA A 61 5.31 1.88 8.64
CA ALA A 61 5.44 0.58 9.29
C ALA A 61 4.04 0.04 9.63
N VAL A 62 3.83 -1.26 9.40
CA VAL A 62 2.58 -1.94 9.77
C VAL A 62 2.84 -3.24 10.53
N THR A 63 1.98 -3.61 11.47
CA THR A 63 2.02 -4.94 12.10
C THR A 63 1.44 -6.00 11.16
N GLU A 64 1.84 -7.25 11.35
CA GLU A 64 1.05 -8.42 10.93
C GLU A 64 0.47 -8.33 9.51
N ASN A 65 1.34 -8.19 8.52
CA ASN A 65 0.95 -8.30 7.13
C ASN A 65 1.84 -9.38 6.51
N ASN A 66 1.25 -10.33 5.79
CA ASN A 66 1.99 -11.34 5.03
C ASN A 66 2.74 -10.70 3.84
N LEU A 67 3.75 -9.87 4.12
CA LEU A 67 4.59 -9.15 3.17
C LEU A 67 5.71 -10.04 2.61
N ILE A 68 5.34 -11.26 2.24
CA ILE A 68 6.21 -12.21 1.55
C ILE A 68 6.22 -11.94 0.04
N GLY A 69 7.05 -12.67 -0.71
CA GLY A 69 7.09 -12.56 -2.16
C GLY A 69 5.69 -12.73 -2.77
N GLY A 70 5.29 -11.82 -3.67
CA GLY A 70 3.93 -11.75 -4.24
C GLY A 70 3.03 -10.68 -3.61
N SER A 71 3.39 -10.13 -2.45
CA SER A 71 2.60 -9.05 -1.80
C SER A 71 2.98 -7.64 -2.25
N SER A 72 4.11 -7.46 -2.94
CA SER A 72 4.56 -6.17 -3.49
C SER A 72 3.53 -5.55 -4.42
N GLY A 73 3.26 -4.27 -4.25
CA GLY A 73 2.23 -3.56 -5.03
C GLY A 73 0.80 -3.82 -4.54
N GLY A 74 0.62 -4.69 -3.53
CA GLY A 74 -0.67 -4.89 -2.86
C GLY A 74 -1.18 -3.61 -2.20
N ALA A 75 -2.50 -3.50 -2.09
CA ALA A 75 -3.17 -2.32 -1.57
C ALA A 75 -3.40 -2.44 -0.06
N ILE A 76 -3.21 -1.36 0.69
CA ILE A 76 -3.63 -1.24 2.09
C ILE A 76 -4.71 -0.17 2.18
N PHE A 77 -5.86 -0.52 2.72
CA PHE A 77 -7.03 0.34 2.87
C PHE A 77 -7.25 0.75 4.32
N ASN A 78 -7.79 1.95 4.52
CA ASN A 78 -8.41 2.31 5.79
C ASN A 78 -9.82 1.69 5.90
N LEU A 79 -10.44 1.79 7.08
CA LEU A 79 -11.77 1.21 7.33
C LEU A 79 -12.91 1.91 6.56
N ASN A 80 -12.64 3.04 5.91
CA ASN A 80 -13.60 3.70 5.01
C ASN A 80 -13.51 3.17 3.57
N GLY A 81 -12.63 2.20 3.29
CA GLY A 81 -12.40 1.66 1.95
C GLY A 81 -11.53 2.54 1.05
N GLU A 82 -10.80 3.50 1.63
CA GLU A 82 -9.90 4.38 0.89
C GLU A 82 -8.47 3.82 0.91
N LEU A 83 -7.78 3.90 -0.23
CA LEU A 83 -6.40 3.42 -0.34
C LEU A 83 -5.49 4.30 0.52
N ALA A 84 -4.85 3.69 1.51
CA ALA A 84 -4.02 4.36 2.52
C ALA A 84 -2.52 4.17 2.25
N ALA A 85 -2.11 3.02 1.73
CA ALA A 85 -0.72 2.73 1.38
C ALA A 85 -0.59 1.59 0.34
N MET A 86 0.62 1.40 -0.17
CA MET A 86 0.98 0.30 -1.08
C MET A 86 2.08 -0.56 -0.47
N ASN A 87 1.85 -1.87 -0.40
CA ASN A 87 2.82 -2.85 0.11
C ASN A 87 4.12 -2.81 -0.70
N ILE A 88 5.25 -2.86 0.00
CA ILE A 88 6.54 -3.13 -0.62
C ILE A 88 7.09 -4.47 -0.13
N ARG A 89 7.95 -5.10 -0.93
CA ARG A 89 8.73 -6.23 -0.45
C ARG A 89 9.67 -5.73 0.64
N GLY A 90 9.56 -6.29 1.85
CA GLY A 90 10.48 -6.00 2.94
C GLY A 90 11.89 -6.46 2.59
N ASN A 91 12.72 -5.57 2.04
CA ASN A 91 14.15 -5.82 1.87
C ASN A 91 14.95 -5.35 3.10
N ASP A 92 14.33 -4.54 3.96
CA ASP A 92 14.91 -3.96 5.17
C ASP A 92 14.48 -4.70 6.46
N GLY A 93 14.00 -5.95 6.35
CA GLY A 93 13.67 -6.81 7.49
C GLY A 93 12.40 -6.42 8.29
N GLY A 94 11.67 -5.40 7.85
CA GLY A 94 10.43 -4.93 8.48
C GLY A 94 9.22 -4.92 7.52
N ASN A 95 8.03 -4.84 8.11
CA ASN A 95 6.77 -4.73 7.39
C ASN A 95 6.51 -3.26 7.04
N PHE A 96 6.85 -2.89 5.81
CA PHE A 96 6.75 -1.52 5.34
C PHE A 96 5.82 -1.36 4.13
N ALA A 97 5.24 -0.17 4.01
CA ALA A 97 4.41 0.24 2.90
C ALA A 97 4.72 1.70 2.50
N ILE A 98 4.51 2.03 1.22
CA ILE A 98 4.60 3.40 0.72
C ILE A 98 3.29 4.11 1.05
N PRO A 99 3.30 5.21 1.84
CA PRO A 99 2.10 5.98 2.13
C PRO A 99 1.45 6.52 0.85
N ILE A 100 0.11 6.53 0.78
CA ILE A 100 -0.58 6.98 -0.44
C ILE A 100 -0.27 8.43 -0.81
N ASN A 101 -0.02 9.31 0.17
CA ASN A 101 0.33 10.70 -0.10
C ASN A 101 1.69 10.86 -0.79
N GLN A 102 2.57 9.86 -0.77
CA GLN A 102 3.79 9.85 -1.58
C GLN A 102 3.54 9.43 -3.04
N ILE A 103 2.48 8.65 -3.29
CA ILE A 103 2.12 8.16 -4.62
C ILE A 103 1.29 9.20 -5.39
N LYS A 104 0.39 9.94 -4.70
CA LYS A 104 -0.49 10.94 -5.32
C LYS A 104 0.24 11.92 -6.25
N PRO A 105 1.37 12.56 -5.87
CA PRO A 105 2.06 13.50 -6.75
C PRO A 105 2.64 12.85 -8.01
N ILE A 106 2.95 11.55 -7.96
CA ILE A 106 3.43 10.79 -9.12
C ILE A 106 2.27 10.57 -10.09
N LEU A 107 1.10 10.17 -9.58
CA LEU A 107 -0.10 9.98 -10.40
C LEU A 107 -0.56 11.27 -11.08
N GLU A 108 -0.52 12.41 -10.37
CA GLU A 108 -0.89 13.71 -10.96
C GLU A 108 0.05 14.14 -12.09
N LYS A 109 1.33 13.77 -12.04
CA LYS A 109 2.31 14.07 -13.11
C LYS A 109 2.15 13.19 -14.35
N LEU A 110 1.48 12.05 -14.22
CA LEU A 110 1.36 11.03 -15.25
C LEU A 110 -0.05 10.99 -15.89
N LYS A 111 -0.98 11.80 -15.38
CA LYS A 111 -2.21 12.15 -16.09
C LYS A 111 -1.89 12.97 -17.34
#